data_AF-A0A183VCM5-F1
#
_entry.id   AF-A0A183VCM5-F1
#
_cell.length_a   1.000
_cell.length_b   1.000
_cell.length_c   1.000
_cell.angle_alpha   90.00
_cell.angle_beta   90.00
_cell.angle_gamma   90.00
#
_symmetry.space_group_name_H-M   'P 1'
#
loop_
_entity.id
_entity.type
_entity.pdbx_description
1 polymer ?
#
loop_
_entity_poly.entity_id
_entity_poly.type
_entity_poly.pdbx_seq_one_letter_code
_entity_poly.pdbx_strand_id
1 'polypeptide(L)'
;MGYMSEILRIYPDWEGEHLPESFVVKIPTFSMGAEKALDAPTDNNKSGTSETATLVKIFHRTESKVYELFQQLDSSPVPVPRVYFNRNGNGLTNDDFSVLVMEDLAGYSMVDIVESFNDKQMYALVDAIVDLHVYSFTKTGWESLGFTAEEIDEVGSIATVMVTLADRLKQRSPYHFGKLDLLMELLGEGDWQKRYLTSCRNGEVLCALTHGDLWTANVMWENNSLKAIIDWQLAHRGSITEDIMVGLITDHLHKP
;
A
#
# COMPACT_ATOMS: atom_id res chain seq x y z
N MET A 1 -8.14 9.63 -3.85
CA MET A 1 -7.81 8.61 -4.87
C MET A 1 -9.01 7.69 -4.99
N GLY A 2 -9.40 7.27 -6.20
CA GLY A 2 -10.36 6.18 -6.31
C GLY A 2 -9.67 4.86 -5.96
N TYR A 3 -10.43 3.92 -5.41
CA TYR A 3 -9.91 2.65 -4.92
C TYR A 3 -9.41 1.78 -6.08
N MET A 4 -8.19 1.22 -5.94
CA MET A 4 -7.60 0.23 -6.87
C MET A 4 -8.08 -1.20 -6.59
N SER A 5 -9.05 -1.34 -5.69
CA SER A 5 -9.74 -2.59 -5.40
C SER A 5 -11.17 -2.30 -4.93
N GLU A 6 -12.07 -3.23 -5.19
CA GLU A 6 -13.35 -3.34 -4.50
C GLU A 6 -13.14 -4.17 -3.23
N ILE A 7 -13.64 -3.66 -2.10
CA ILE A 7 -13.56 -4.34 -0.81
C ILE A 7 -14.99 -4.66 -0.38
N LEU A 8 -15.28 -5.94 -0.22
CA LEU A 8 -16.59 -6.46 0.13
C LEU A 8 -16.49 -7.18 1.48
N ARG A 9 -17.43 -6.90 2.39
CA ARG A 9 -17.61 -7.68 3.60
C ARG A 9 -18.72 -8.70 3.34
N ILE A 10 -18.41 -9.98 3.50
CA ILE A 10 -19.31 -11.10 3.20
C ILE A 10 -19.76 -11.75 4.50
N TYR A 11 -21.06 -12.01 4.60
CA TYR A 11 -21.71 -12.75 5.68
C TYR A 11 -22.20 -14.09 5.14
N PRO A 12 -21.39 -15.15 5.24
CA PRO A 12 -21.75 -16.46 4.73
C PRO A 12 -22.86 -17.10 5.57
N ASP A 13 -23.79 -17.78 4.90
CA ASP A 13 -24.79 -18.64 5.52
C ASP A 13 -24.28 -20.09 5.46
N TRP A 14 -23.41 -20.45 6.41
CA TRP A 14 -22.81 -21.78 6.51
C TRP A 14 -23.00 -22.39 7.90
N GLU A 15 -22.96 -23.71 7.96
CA GLU A 15 -23.03 -24.48 9.21
C GLU A 15 -21.69 -25.16 9.47
N GLY A 16 -21.14 -24.98 10.68
CA GLY A 16 -19.90 -25.62 11.11
C GLY A 16 -19.32 -24.99 12.38
N GLU A 17 -18.49 -25.75 13.09
CA GLU A 17 -17.77 -25.24 14.25
C GLU A 17 -16.54 -24.43 13.80
N HIS A 18 -16.25 -23.33 14.49
CA HIS A 18 -15.08 -22.47 14.26
C HIS A 18 -14.98 -21.81 12.86
N LEU A 19 -16.10 -21.65 12.16
CA LEU A 19 -16.16 -20.87 10.92
C LEU A 19 -16.29 -19.37 11.25
N PRO A 20 -15.67 -18.47 10.46
CA PRO A 20 -15.82 -17.03 10.69
C PRO A 20 -17.28 -16.58 10.43
N GLU A 21 -17.78 -15.65 11.24
CA GLU A 21 -19.10 -15.02 11.03
C GLU A 21 -19.13 -14.15 9.78
N SER A 22 -17.98 -13.58 9.43
CA SER A 22 -17.78 -12.74 8.27
C SER A 22 -16.31 -12.72 7.84
N PHE A 23 -16.10 -12.36 6.58
CA PHE A 23 -14.76 -12.18 6.01
C PHE A 23 -14.76 -11.02 5.00
N VAL A 24 -13.56 -10.49 4.75
CA VAL A 24 -13.34 -9.42 3.77
C VAL A 24 -12.83 -10.02 2.47
N VAL A 25 -13.37 -9.58 1.34
CA VAL A 25 -12.91 -9.93 -0.01
C VAL A 25 -12.40 -8.66 -0.69
N LYS A 26 -11.12 -8.65 -1.05
CA LYS A 26 -10.48 -7.57 -1.82
C LYS A 26 -10.25 -8.04 -3.25
N ILE A 27 -10.85 -7.34 -4.20
CA ILE A 27 -10.80 -7.66 -5.64
C ILE A 27 -10.15 -6.48 -6.36
N PRO A 28 -8.99 -6.66 -7.02
CA PRO A 28 -8.34 -5.57 -7.75
C PRO A 28 -9.22 -5.00 -8.85
N THR A 29 -9.30 -3.68 -8.93
CA THR A 29 -10.07 -2.97 -9.97
C THR A 29 -9.12 -2.37 -11.00
N PHE A 30 -9.21 -2.89 -12.22
CA PHE A 30 -8.41 -2.40 -13.35
C PHE A 30 -9.02 -1.17 -14.04
N SER A 31 -10.12 -0.63 -13.48
CA SER A 31 -10.75 0.60 -13.95
C SER A 31 -10.32 1.77 -13.07
N MET A 32 -9.89 2.88 -13.68
CA MET A 32 -9.42 4.09 -12.99
C MET A 32 -10.56 4.73 -12.17
N GLY A 33 -10.78 4.26 -10.94
CA GLY A 33 -11.70 4.90 -10.00
C GLY A 33 -11.30 6.36 -9.71
N ALA A 34 -9.99 6.66 -9.77
CA ALA A 34 -9.47 8.00 -9.51
C ALA A 34 -9.87 9.03 -10.57
N GLU A 35 -10.06 8.62 -11.83
CA GLU A 35 -10.53 9.53 -12.89
C GLU A 35 -12.03 9.79 -12.80
N LYS A 36 -12.81 8.77 -12.44
CA LYS A 36 -14.24 8.93 -12.14
C LYS A 36 -14.49 9.85 -10.94
N ALA A 37 -13.66 9.78 -9.90
CA ALA A 37 -13.76 10.65 -8.72
C ALA A 37 -13.41 12.13 -8.99
N LEU A 38 -12.78 12.43 -10.13
CA LEU A 38 -12.37 13.78 -10.51
C LEU A 38 -13.27 14.43 -11.57
N ASP A 39 -14.36 13.78 -12.01
CA ASP A 39 -15.33 14.26 -13.02
C ASP A 39 -14.68 14.83 -14.30
N ALA A 40 -13.66 14.15 -14.84
CA ALA A 40 -13.01 14.55 -16.09
C ALA A 40 -13.66 13.88 -17.33
N PRO A 41 -13.73 14.55 -18.50
CA PRO A 41 -14.05 13.90 -19.76
C PRO A 41 -13.04 12.79 -20.03
N THR A 42 -13.51 11.60 -20.36
CA THR A 42 -12.68 10.48 -20.79
C THR A 42 -12.02 10.84 -22.12
N ASP A 43 -10.79 11.33 -22.10
CA ASP A 43 -9.95 11.28 -23.30
C ASP A 43 -9.66 9.80 -23.59
N ASN A 44 -10.07 9.34 -24.77
CA ASN A 44 -9.96 7.95 -25.24
C ASN A 44 -8.51 7.50 -25.52
N ASN A 45 -7.55 7.89 -24.68
CA ASN A 45 -6.17 7.42 -24.78
C ASN A 45 -6.07 5.99 -24.25
N LYS A 46 -6.12 5.03 -25.17
CA LYS A 46 -5.92 3.60 -24.93
C LYS A 46 -4.59 3.24 -24.25
N SER A 47 -3.62 4.15 -24.15
CA SER A 47 -2.32 3.92 -23.50
C SER A 47 -2.41 3.94 -21.96
N GLY A 48 -3.14 4.89 -21.35
CA GLY A 48 -3.22 5.05 -19.89
C GLY A 48 -3.93 3.88 -19.17
N THR A 49 -4.83 3.18 -19.87
CA THR A 49 -5.53 2.00 -19.35
C THR A 49 -4.61 0.80 -19.18
N SER A 50 -3.58 0.67 -20.03
CA SER A 50 -2.63 -0.45 -19.98
C SER A 50 -1.64 -0.31 -18.82
N GLU A 51 -1.10 0.89 -18.60
CA GLU A 51 -0.14 1.14 -17.52
C GLU A 51 -0.79 1.03 -16.13
N THR A 52 -2.00 1.57 -15.99
CA THR A 52 -2.78 1.43 -14.75
C THR A 52 -3.07 -0.03 -14.43
N ALA A 53 -3.45 -0.82 -15.45
CA ALA A 53 -3.69 -2.25 -15.26
C ALA A 53 -2.42 -2.99 -14.82
N THR A 54 -1.25 -2.64 -15.36
CA THR A 54 0.04 -3.17 -14.92
C THR A 54 0.33 -2.84 -13.46
N LEU A 55 0.14 -1.58 -13.04
CA LEU A 55 0.36 -1.18 -11.64
C LEU A 55 -0.55 -1.94 -10.67
N VAL A 56 -1.85 -2.06 -10.99
CA VAL A 56 -2.80 -2.82 -10.16
C VAL A 56 -2.39 -4.29 -10.03
N LYS A 57 -1.85 -4.90 -11.10
CA LYS A 57 -1.31 -6.27 -11.04
C LYS A 57 -0.09 -6.36 -10.13
N ILE A 58 0.83 -5.41 -10.23
CA ILE A 58 2.03 -5.36 -9.38
C ILE A 58 1.65 -5.22 -7.91
N PHE A 59 0.70 -4.33 -7.62
CA PHE A 59 0.20 -4.05 -6.27
C PHE A 59 -0.48 -5.27 -5.65
N HIS A 60 -1.41 -5.91 -6.36
CA HIS A 60 -2.03 -7.14 -5.90
C HIS A 60 -0.99 -8.26 -5.71
N ARG A 61 -0.09 -8.45 -6.69
CA ARG A 61 0.98 -9.45 -6.60
C ARG A 61 1.85 -9.23 -5.37
N THR A 62 2.18 -7.99 -5.07
CA THR A 62 3.04 -7.62 -3.94
C THR A 62 2.34 -7.93 -2.63
N GLU A 63 1.11 -7.45 -2.45
CA GLU A 63 0.31 -7.71 -1.26
C GLU A 63 0.09 -9.22 -1.03
N SER A 64 -0.31 -9.95 -2.08
CA SER A 64 -0.46 -11.42 -2.02
C SER A 64 0.80 -12.12 -1.54
N LYS A 65 1.98 -11.74 -2.06
CA LYS A 65 3.25 -12.36 -1.67
C LYS A 65 3.64 -12.04 -0.23
N VAL A 66 3.35 -10.83 0.26
CA VAL A 66 3.60 -10.47 1.67
C VAL A 66 2.81 -11.40 2.60
N TYR A 67 1.51 -11.55 2.36
CA TYR A 67 0.69 -12.42 3.20
C TYR A 67 1.10 -13.89 3.09
N GLU A 68 1.46 -14.38 1.90
CA GLU A 68 2.01 -15.73 1.73
C GLU A 68 3.29 -15.94 2.55
N LEU A 69 4.23 -14.99 2.50
CA LEU A 69 5.47 -15.06 3.26
C LEU A 69 5.21 -15.09 4.76
N PHE A 70 4.36 -14.20 5.26
CA PHE A 70 4.10 -14.09 6.70
C PHE A 70 3.33 -15.28 7.26
N GLN A 71 2.44 -15.90 6.48
CA GLN A 71 1.72 -17.11 6.90
C GLN A 71 2.56 -18.38 6.95
N GLN A 72 3.69 -18.41 6.23
CA GLN A 72 4.63 -19.54 6.27
C GLN A 72 5.51 -19.54 7.53
N LEU A 73 5.50 -18.45 8.31
CA LEU A 73 6.29 -18.31 9.52
C LEU A 73 5.51 -18.84 10.73
N ASP A 74 6.23 -19.41 11.71
CA ASP A 74 5.64 -19.77 13.00
C ASP A 74 5.02 -18.54 13.71
N SER A 75 5.60 -17.37 13.46
CA SER A 75 5.10 -16.07 13.90
C SER A 75 5.44 -15.03 12.86
N SER A 76 4.43 -14.29 12.40
CA SER A 76 4.60 -13.15 11.51
C SER A 76 5.41 -12.06 12.21
N PRO A 77 6.35 -11.37 11.52
CA PRO A 77 7.15 -10.30 12.14
C PRO A 77 6.30 -9.13 12.62
N VAL A 78 5.12 -8.94 12.03
CA VAL A 78 4.15 -7.93 12.44
C VAL A 78 2.73 -8.51 12.41
N PRO A 79 1.78 -7.94 13.18
CA PRO A 79 0.40 -8.39 13.15
C PRO A 79 -0.21 -8.15 11.76
N VAL A 80 -0.76 -9.19 11.15
CA VAL A 80 -1.47 -9.12 9.85
C VAL A 80 -2.77 -9.93 9.93
N PRO A 81 -3.80 -9.59 9.14
CA PRO A 81 -5.02 -10.38 9.11
C PRO A 81 -4.74 -11.81 8.67
N ARG A 82 -5.52 -12.75 9.19
CA ARG A 82 -5.54 -14.10 8.63
C ARG A 82 -6.06 -14.04 7.19
N VAL A 83 -5.37 -14.67 6.26
CA VAL A 83 -5.81 -14.84 4.86
C VAL A 83 -6.36 -16.24 4.70
N TYR A 84 -7.64 -16.34 4.33
CA TYR A 84 -8.35 -17.60 4.09
C TYR A 84 -8.15 -18.11 2.67
N PHE A 85 -8.03 -17.19 1.71
CA PHE A 85 -7.80 -17.52 0.30
C PHE A 85 -7.01 -16.40 -0.38
N ASN A 86 -6.02 -16.79 -1.16
CA ASN A 86 -5.18 -15.88 -1.92
C ASN A 86 -5.02 -16.44 -3.34
N ARG A 87 -5.38 -15.64 -4.34
CA ARG A 87 -5.18 -16.00 -5.74
C ARG A 87 -4.60 -14.80 -6.48
N ASN A 88 -3.53 -15.07 -7.21
CA ASN A 88 -2.87 -14.11 -8.08
C ASN A 88 -3.04 -14.56 -9.53
N GLY A 89 -4.12 -14.06 -10.16
CA GLY A 89 -4.49 -14.37 -11.54
C GLY A 89 -3.98 -13.32 -12.52
N ASN A 90 -3.81 -13.72 -13.79
CA ASN A 90 -3.32 -12.83 -14.84
C ASN A 90 -4.44 -12.19 -15.66
N GLY A 91 -5.68 -12.66 -15.51
CA GLY A 91 -6.79 -12.45 -16.42
C GLY A 91 -7.95 -11.60 -15.89
N LEU A 92 -8.75 -11.12 -16.84
CA LEU A 92 -10.05 -10.45 -16.68
C LEU A 92 -11.21 -11.43 -16.92
N THR A 93 -10.94 -12.74 -16.86
CA THR A 93 -11.89 -13.82 -17.16
C THR A 93 -12.31 -14.53 -15.86
N ASN A 94 -13.47 -15.16 -15.86
CA ASN A 94 -14.02 -15.80 -14.66
C ASN A 94 -13.14 -16.93 -14.08
N ASP A 95 -12.28 -17.55 -14.88
CA ASP A 95 -11.44 -18.68 -14.46
C ASP A 95 -10.02 -18.27 -14.04
N ASP A 96 -9.60 -17.04 -14.34
CA ASP A 96 -8.27 -16.49 -14.03
C ASP A 96 -8.44 -15.09 -13.44
N PHE A 97 -8.72 -15.02 -12.14
CA PHE A 97 -9.00 -13.78 -11.41
C PHE A 97 -8.08 -13.61 -10.19
N SER A 98 -7.86 -12.35 -9.80
CA SER A 98 -7.10 -11.99 -8.61
C SER A 98 -8.03 -11.65 -7.45
N VAL A 99 -7.77 -12.21 -6.27
CA VAL A 99 -8.56 -11.96 -5.06
C VAL A 99 -7.75 -12.25 -3.79
N LEU A 100 -8.06 -11.50 -2.73
CA LEU A 100 -7.69 -11.82 -1.36
C LEU A 100 -8.97 -11.98 -0.52
N VAL A 101 -9.07 -13.08 0.21
CA VAL A 101 -10.12 -13.34 1.20
C VAL A 101 -9.49 -13.39 2.56
N MET A 102 -9.86 -12.48 3.45
CA MET A 102 -9.15 -12.18 4.68
C MET A 102 -10.09 -12.10 5.88
N GLU A 103 -9.51 -12.20 7.07
CA GLU A 103 -10.14 -11.93 8.35
C GLU A 103 -10.85 -10.59 8.33
N ASP A 104 -12.04 -10.59 8.89
CA ASP A 104 -12.79 -9.37 9.10
C ASP A 104 -12.35 -8.67 10.38
N LEU A 105 -11.74 -7.50 10.19
CA LEU A 105 -11.16 -6.69 11.26
C LEU A 105 -12.12 -5.59 11.75
N ALA A 106 -13.41 -5.64 11.40
CA ALA A 106 -14.39 -4.61 11.78
C ALA A 106 -14.58 -4.41 13.30
N GLY A 107 -14.09 -5.35 14.13
CA GLY A 107 -14.05 -5.19 15.59
C GLY A 107 -12.93 -4.27 16.10
N TYR A 108 -11.99 -3.88 15.23
CA TYR A 108 -10.87 -3.00 15.55
C TYR A 108 -11.10 -1.59 14.99
N SER A 109 -10.40 -0.62 15.56
CA SER A 109 -10.51 0.80 15.19
C SER A 109 -9.27 1.28 14.45
N MET A 110 -9.47 2.11 13.43
CA MET A 110 -8.42 2.95 12.85
C MET A 110 -8.37 4.29 13.58
N VAL A 111 -7.22 4.95 13.55
CA VAL A 111 -7.05 6.29 14.09
C VAL A 111 -7.31 7.31 12.99
N ASP A 112 -8.06 8.38 13.31
CA ASP A 112 -8.29 9.45 12.35
C ASP A 112 -6.96 10.17 12.03
N ILE A 113 -6.73 10.47 10.76
CA ILE A 113 -5.51 11.16 10.31
C ILE A 113 -5.34 12.54 10.97
N VAL A 114 -6.43 13.19 11.40
CA VAL A 114 -6.42 14.47 12.10
C VAL A 114 -6.06 14.32 13.57
N GLU A 115 -6.53 13.23 14.20
CA GLU A 115 -6.23 12.94 15.61
C GLU A 115 -4.80 12.43 15.80
N SER A 116 -4.27 11.69 14.81
CA SER A 116 -2.95 11.06 14.81
C SER A 116 -2.74 10.05 15.96
N PHE A 117 -1.64 9.30 15.90
CA PHE A 117 -1.33 8.31 16.94
C PHE A 117 -0.92 8.99 18.24
N ASN A 118 -1.41 8.48 19.38
CA ASN A 118 -0.84 8.87 20.67
C ASN A 118 0.53 8.21 20.91
N ASP A 119 1.30 8.69 21.89
CA ASP A 119 2.63 8.18 22.22
C ASP A 119 2.70 6.64 22.32
N LYS A 120 1.72 6.00 22.97
CA LYS A 120 1.73 4.53 23.14
C LYS A 120 1.52 3.80 21.82
N GLN A 121 0.62 4.31 20.98
CA GLN A 121 0.39 3.78 19.64
C GLN A 121 1.62 4.00 18.76
N MET A 122 2.25 5.18 18.85
CA MET A 122 3.49 5.47 18.12
C MET A 122 4.62 4.51 18.51
N TYR A 123 4.85 4.28 19.81
CA TYR A 123 5.86 3.31 20.24
C TYR A 123 5.55 1.89 19.77
N ALA A 124 4.30 1.44 19.87
CA ALA A 124 3.89 0.12 19.40
C ALA A 124 4.07 -0.04 17.88
N LEU A 125 3.81 1.02 17.11
CA LEU A 125 4.03 1.02 15.66
C LEU A 125 5.53 0.98 15.33
N VAL A 126 6.36 1.75 16.04
CA VAL A 126 7.82 1.73 15.87
C VAL A 126 8.40 0.36 16.23
N ASP A 127 7.93 -0.27 17.30
CA ASP A 127 8.35 -1.63 17.66
C ASP A 127 8.02 -2.62 16.53
N ALA A 128 6.83 -2.54 15.93
CA ALA A 128 6.46 -3.37 14.79
C ALA A 128 7.34 -3.11 13.54
N ILE A 129 7.69 -1.85 13.26
CA ILE A 129 8.63 -1.50 12.18
C ILE A 129 10.02 -2.11 12.47
N VAL A 130 10.48 -2.05 13.71
CA VAL A 130 11.76 -2.66 14.12
C VAL A 130 11.72 -4.17 13.93
N ASP A 131 10.65 -4.85 14.34
CA ASP A 131 10.49 -6.29 14.13
C ASP A 131 10.49 -6.67 12.65
N LEU A 132 9.84 -5.87 11.79
CA LEU A 132 9.88 -6.03 10.34
C LEU A 132 11.31 -5.87 9.78
N HIS A 133 12.07 -4.89 10.25
CA HIS A 133 13.45 -4.69 9.86
C HIS A 133 14.37 -5.83 10.35
N VAL A 134 14.18 -6.31 11.59
CA VAL A 134 14.91 -7.47 12.12
C VAL A 134 14.63 -8.70 11.28
N TYR A 135 13.38 -8.95 10.90
CA TYR A 135 13.01 -10.01 9.96
C TYR A 135 13.76 -9.85 8.64
N SER A 136 13.82 -8.63 8.10
CA SER A 136 14.50 -8.35 6.83
C SER A 136 16.00 -8.68 6.87
N PHE A 137 16.67 -8.44 8.00
CA PHE A 137 18.10 -8.72 8.15
C PHE A 137 18.41 -10.16 8.56
N THR A 138 17.43 -10.92 9.03
CA THR A 138 17.63 -12.29 9.54
C THR A 138 17.01 -13.37 8.67
N LYS A 139 16.14 -13.00 7.72
CA LYS A 139 15.44 -13.91 6.81
C LYS A 139 15.63 -13.48 5.36
N THR A 140 15.47 -14.44 4.47
CA THR A 140 15.56 -14.27 3.01
C THR A 140 14.22 -14.60 2.35
N GLY A 141 14.02 -14.18 1.10
CA GLY A 141 12.84 -14.43 0.27
C GLY A 141 11.97 -13.19 0.05
N TRP A 142 12.02 -12.25 0.99
CA TRP A 142 11.29 -10.98 0.93
C TRP A 142 11.90 -10.00 -0.09
N GLU A 143 13.16 -10.17 -0.51
CA GLU A 143 13.88 -9.26 -1.42
C GLU A 143 13.26 -9.22 -2.83
N SER A 144 12.40 -10.19 -3.14
CA SER A 144 11.65 -10.27 -4.39
C SER A 144 10.30 -9.52 -4.37
N LEU A 145 9.93 -8.93 -3.23
CA LEU A 145 8.72 -8.13 -3.07
C LEU A 145 8.84 -6.78 -3.79
N GLY A 146 7.68 -6.22 -4.15
CA GLY A 146 7.57 -4.98 -4.91
C GLY A 146 7.89 -5.14 -6.40
N PHE A 147 8.35 -4.05 -6.99
CA PHE A 147 8.70 -3.94 -8.42
C PHE A 147 9.96 -4.76 -8.75
N THR A 148 9.95 -5.51 -9.85
CA THR A 148 11.16 -6.13 -10.44
C THR A 148 12.10 -5.09 -11.04
N ALA A 149 13.31 -5.48 -11.46
CA ALA A 149 14.24 -4.54 -12.08
C ALA A 149 13.70 -4.06 -13.43
N GLU A 150 13.10 -4.96 -14.20
CA GLU A 150 12.44 -4.66 -15.47
C GLU A 150 11.23 -3.74 -15.24
N GLU A 151 10.40 -4.04 -14.25
CA GLU A 151 9.26 -3.19 -13.90
C GLU A 151 9.72 -1.80 -13.44
N ILE A 152 10.81 -1.66 -12.68
CA ILE A 152 11.38 -0.35 -12.30
C ILE A 152 11.82 0.44 -13.55
N ASP A 153 12.44 -0.24 -14.53
CA ASP A 153 12.88 0.40 -15.76
C ASP A 153 11.71 0.84 -16.66
N GLU A 154 10.62 0.08 -16.65
CA GLU A 154 9.39 0.35 -17.39
C GLU A 154 8.45 1.34 -16.68
N VAL A 155 8.54 1.46 -15.35
CA VAL A 155 7.72 2.36 -14.51
C VAL A 155 8.25 3.80 -14.52
N GLY A 156 8.65 4.29 -15.69
CA GLY A 156 8.84 5.74 -15.94
C GLY A 156 7.54 6.57 -15.77
N SER A 157 6.43 5.92 -15.38
CA SER A 157 5.08 6.51 -15.33
C SER A 157 4.61 6.96 -13.95
N ILE A 158 5.17 6.55 -12.80
CA ILE A 158 4.64 7.03 -11.50
C ILE A 158 4.92 8.53 -11.31
N ALA A 159 6.14 8.98 -11.63
CA ALA A 159 6.46 10.41 -11.63
C ALA A 159 5.56 11.19 -12.60
N THR A 160 5.33 10.64 -13.80
CA THR A 160 4.44 11.23 -14.82
C THR A 160 2.98 11.29 -14.36
N VAL A 161 2.49 10.24 -13.70
CA VAL A 161 1.15 10.18 -13.09
C VAL A 161 1.04 11.20 -11.97
N MET A 162 2.04 11.33 -11.11
CA MET A 162 2.07 12.33 -10.04
C MET A 162 2.07 13.76 -10.58
N VAL A 163 2.87 14.06 -11.62
CA VAL A 163 2.85 15.36 -12.33
C VAL A 163 1.45 15.63 -12.87
N THR A 164 0.87 14.66 -13.58
CA THR A 164 -0.47 14.79 -14.19
C THR A 164 -1.55 15.03 -13.12
N LEU A 165 -1.48 14.32 -12.00
CA LEU A 165 -2.40 14.50 -10.88
C LEU A 165 -2.20 15.87 -10.22
N ALA A 166 -0.95 16.30 -10.02
CA ALA A 166 -0.64 17.61 -9.47
C ALA A 166 -1.22 18.75 -10.33
N ASP A 167 -1.04 18.67 -11.66
CA ASP A 167 -1.62 19.64 -12.59
C ASP A 167 -3.15 19.66 -12.53
N ARG A 168 -3.79 18.49 -12.48
CA ARG A 168 -5.25 18.39 -12.34
C ARG A 168 -5.75 18.99 -11.02
N LEU A 169 -5.04 18.75 -9.91
CA LEU A 169 -5.36 19.33 -8.60
C LEU A 169 -5.23 20.85 -8.62
N LYS A 170 -4.17 21.39 -9.22
CA LYS A 170 -3.99 22.83 -9.42
C LYS A 170 -5.13 23.45 -10.23
N GLN A 171 -5.54 22.81 -11.32
CA GLN A 171 -6.64 23.29 -12.15
C GLN A 171 -7.97 23.30 -11.38
N ARG A 172 -8.23 22.26 -10.58
CA ARG A 172 -9.48 22.13 -9.80
C ARG A 172 -9.53 23.08 -8.61
N SER A 173 -8.41 23.32 -7.93
CA SER A 173 -8.35 24.25 -6.81
C SER A 173 -7.02 24.99 -6.71
N PRO A 174 -6.83 26.06 -7.51
CA PRO A 174 -5.58 26.83 -7.51
C PRO A 174 -5.23 27.41 -6.14
N TYR A 175 -6.25 27.77 -5.35
CA TYR A 175 -6.05 28.32 -4.01
C TYR A 175 -5.36 27.33 -3.05
N HIS A 176 -5.78 26.06 -3.05
CA HIS A 176 -5.22 25.04 -2.15
C HIS A 176 -3.93 24.43 -2.69
N PHE A 177 -3.81 24.31 -4.01
CA PHE A 177 -2.72 23.57 -4.65
C PHE A 177 -1.70 24.44 -5.41
N GLY A 178 -1.79 25.78 -5.30
CA GLY A 178 -0.91 26.70 -6.03
C GLY A 178 0.59 26.57 -5.72
N LYS A 179 0.97 25.89 -4.63
CA LYS A 179 2.36 25.61 -4.26
C LYS A 179 2.90 24.28 -4.81
N LEU A 180 2.10 23.51 -5.55
CA LEU A 180 2.57 22.23 -6.09
C LEU A 180 3.77 22.40 -7.01
N ASP A 181 3.92 23.53 -7.72
CA ASP A 181 5.11 23.79 -8.55
C ASP A 181 6.41 23.79 -7.74
N LEU A 182 6.38 24.37 -6.53
CA LEU A 182 7.53 24.35 -5.62
C LEU A 182 7.82 22.92 -5.13
N LEU A 183 6.79 22.11 -4.86
CA LEU A 183 6.99 20.71 -4.51
C LEU A 183 7.64 19.94 -5.67
N MET A 184 7.18 20.15 -6.91
CA MET A 184 7.76 19.52 -8.08
C MET A 184 9.21 19.98 -8.32
N GLU A 185 9.51 21.25 -8.09
CA GLU A 185 10.88 21.79 -8.14
C GLU A 185 11.78 21.13 -7.09
N LEU A 186 11.29 20.96 -5.86
CA LEU A 186 12.04 20.33 -4.76
C LEU A 186 12.25 18.82 -4.96
N LEU A 187 11.30 18.14 -5.59
CA LEU A 187 11.47 16.74 -6.02
C LEU A 187 12.52 16.61 -7.14
N GLY A 188 12.79 17.71 -7.84
CA GLY A 188 13.84 17.84 -8.86
C GLY A 188 13.46 17.26 -10.21
N GLU A 189 14.28 17.56 -11.22
CA GLU A 189 14.18 16.93 -12.53
C GLU A 189 14.85 15.55 -12.48
N GLY A 190 14.06 14.50 -12.70
CA GLY A 190 14.56 13.14 -12.89
C GLY A 190 13.76 12.10 -12.12
N ASP A 191 14.01 10.83 -12.47
CA ASP A 191 13.33 9.69 -11.89
C ASP A 191 13.95 9.35 -10.52
N TRP A 192 13.72 10.22 -9.53
CA TRP A 192 14.23 10.04 -8.16
C TRP A 192 13.73 8.74 -7.55
N GLN A 193 12.49 8.33 -7.87
CA GLN A 193 11.90 7.10 -7.40
C GLN A 193 12.62 5.90 -7.99
N LYS A 194 12.86 5.87 -9.30
CA LYS A 194 13.68 4.83 -9.93
C LYS A 194 15.07 4.77 -9.31
N ARG A 195 15.77 5.91 -9.20
CA ARG A 195 17.10 5.96 -8.57
C ARG A 195 17.07 5.38 -7.16
N TYR A 196 16.09 5.76 -6.36
CA TYR A 196 15.90 5.25 -5.01
C TYR A 196 15.69 3.73 -4.97
N LEU A 197 14.74 3.22 -5.75
CA LEU A 197 14.43 1.79 -5.84
C LEU A 197 15.63 0.99 -6.35
N THR A 198 16.36 1.51 -7.36
CA THR A 198 17.58 0.91 -7.89
C THR A 198 18.69 0.89 -6.84
N SER A 199 18.95 1.99 -6.14
CA SER A 199 19.98 2.05 -5.10
C SER A 199 19.69 1.08 -3.94
N CYS A 200 18.43 0.98 -3.52
CA CYS A 200 18.03 -0.04 -2.55
C CYS A 200 18.25 -1.45 -3.08
N ARG A 201 17.80 -1.76 -4.31
CA ARG A 201 17.97 -3.08 -4.93
C ARG A 201 19.44 -3.48 -5.10
N ASN A 202 20.30 -2.53 -5.49
CA ASN A 202 21.73 -2.74 -5.67
C ASN A 202 22.50 -2.82 -4.34
N GLY A 203 21.86 -2.50 -3.21
CA GLY A 203 22.52 -2.46 -1.90
C GLY A 203 23.47 -1.28 -1.73
N GLU A 204 23.29 -0.22 -2.51
CA GLU A 204 24.03 1.04 -2.37
C GLU A 204 23.61 1.80 -1.09
N VAL A 205 22.38 1.56 -0.65
CA VAL A 205 21.80 2.06 0.60
C VAL A 205 21.36 0.88 1.46
N LEU A 206 21.46 1.04 2.78
CA LEU A 206 20.91 0.08 3.72
C LEU A 206 19.38 0.11 3.64
N CYS A 207 18.80 -0.98 3.12
CA CYS A 207 17.36 -1.12 2.91
C CYS A 207 16.86 -2.43 3.53
N ALA A 208 15.62 -2.41 3.99
CA ALA A 208 14.88 -3.50 4.59
C ALA A 208 13.53 -3.67 3.88
N LEU A 209 12.73 -4.66 4.28
CA LEU A 209 11.33 -4.72 3.88
C LEU A 209 10.59 -3.55 4.53
N THR A 210 9.96 -2.73 3.70
CA THR A 210 9.08 -1.64 4.13
C THR A 210 7.65 -1.96 3.72
N HIS A 211 6.69 -1.41 4.46
CA HIS A 211 5.28 -1.40 4.07
C HIS A 211 5.05 -0.46 2.88
N GLY A 212 5.69 0.72 2.88
CA GLY A 212 5.64 1.69 1.78
C GLY A 212 4.35 2.53 1.72
N ASP A 213 3.42 2.31 2.64
CA ASP A 213 2.18 3.10 2.80
C ASP A 213 1.67 3.04 4.25
N LEU A 214 2.56 3.22 5.22
CA LEU A 214 2.24 3.00 6.64
C LEU A 214 1.65 4.26 7.29
N TRP A 215 0.40 4.60 6.97
CA TRP A 215 -0.35 5.72 7.57
C TRP A 215 -1.55 5.22 8.38
N THR A 216 -2.23 6.12 9.09
CA THR A 216 -3.23 5.77 10.11
C THR A 216 -4.38 4.87 9.62
N ALA A 217 -4.74 4.95 8.34
CA ALA A 217 -5.79 4.12 7.74
C ALA A 217 -5.38 2.65 7.51
N ASN A 218 -4.08 2.37 7.53
CA ASN A 218 -3.53 1.03 7.29
C ASN A 218 -3.13 0.31 8.58
N VAL A 219 -3.49 0.89 9.74
CA VAL A 219 -3.13 0.37 11.06
C VAL A 219 -4.38 0.21 11.92
N MET A 220 -4.62 -1.02 12.38
CA MET A 220 -5.79 -1.41 13.15
C MET A 220 -5.44 -1.59 14.62
N TRP A 221 -6.28 -1.06 15.49
CA TRP A 221 -6.06 -0.99 16.93
C TRP A 221 -7.20 -1.60 17.73
N GLU A 222 -6.85 -2.16 18.88
CA GLU A 222 -7.77 -2.35 20.01
C GLU A 222 -7.23 -1.52 21.16
N ASN A 223 -7.80 -0.34 21.37
CA ASN A 223 -7.23 0.69 22.24
C ASN A 223 -5.81 1.10 21.78
N ASN A 224 -4.78 0.79 22.59
CA ASN A 224 -3.37 1.05 22.27
C ASN A 224 -2.62 -0.22 21.83
N SER A 225 -3.31 -1.35 21.67
CA SER A 225 -2.70 -2.58 21.16
C SER A 225 -2.79 -2.61 19.64
N LEU A 226 -1.65 -2.72 18.97
CA LEU A 226 -1.61 -2.95 17.53
C LEU A 226 -2.20 -4.34 17.22
N LYS A 227 -3.16 -4.41 16.30
CA LYS A 227 -3.87 -5.66 15.95
C LYS A 227 -3.61 -6.12 14.54
N ALA A 228 -3.48 -5.20 13.60
CA ALA A 228 -3.10 -5.53 12.24
C ALA A 228 -2.47 -4.33 11.54
N ILE A 229 -1.52 -4.60 10.68
CA ILE A 229 -1.08 -3.72 9.61
C ILE A 229 -1.61 -4.33 8.30
N ILE A 230 -2.32 -3.52 7.51
CA ILE A 230 -3.02 -3.95 6.29
C ILE A 230 -2.58 -3.12 5.07
N ASP A 231 -2.96 -3.57 3.88
CA ASP A 231 -2.71 -2.88 2.61
C ASP A 231 -1.23 -2.82 2.21
N TRP A 232 -0.61 -3.99 2.16
CA TRP A 232 0.81 -4.19 1.81
C TRP A 232 1.12 -4.06 0.31
N GLN A 233 0.27 -3.38 -0.46
CA GLN A 233 0.37 -3.29 -1.92
C GLN A 233 1.61 -2.51 -2.40
N LEU A 234 2.15 -1.61 -1.56
CA LEU A 234 3.38 -0.85 -1.82
C LEU A 234 4.61 -1.45 -1.12
N ALA A 235 4.51 -2.65 -0.56
CA ALA A 235 5.62 -3.26 0.15
C ALA A 235 6.81 -3.52 -0.78
N HIS A 236 8.00 -3.08 -0.39
CA HIS A 236 9.19 -3.18 -1.23
C HIS A 236 10.47 -3.15 -0.40
N ARG A 237 11.61 -3.22 -1.09
CA ARG A 237 12.91 -2.97 -0.48
C ARG A 237 13.13 -1.46 -0.38
N GLY A 238 12.82 -0.89 0.77
CA GLY A 238 12.94 0.53 1.06
C GLY A 238 13.96 0.84 2.14
N SER A 239 14.31 2.11 2.28
CA SER A 239 15.15 2.64 3.35
C SER A 239 14.52 2.37 4.70
N ILE A 240 15.35 2.05 5.70
CA ILE A 240 14.93 1.82 7.08
C ILE A 240 14.23 3.03 7.74
N THR A 241 14.28 4.21 7.12
CA THR A 241 13.61 5.41 7.64
C THR A 241 12.25 5.66 6.98
N GLU A 242 11.90 4.94 5.91
CA GLU A 242 10.72 5.26 5.08
C GLU A 242 9.41 5.20 5.89
N ASP A 243 9.09 4.03 6.47
CA ASP A 243 7.87 3.87 7.27
C ASP A 243 7.89 4.69 8.56
N ILE A 244 9.08 4.95 9.12
CA ILE A 244 9.26 5.81 10.30
C ILE A 244 8.85 7.26 9.96
N MET A 245 9.27 7.77 8.80
CA MET A 245 8.94 9.13 8.37
C MET A 245 7.44 9.31 8.17
N VAL A 246 6.73 8.32 7.61
CA VAL A 246 5.27 8.40 7.42
C VAL A 246 4.55 8.45 8.77
N GLY A 247 4.95 7.60 9.73
CA GLY A 247 4.44 7.65 11.10
C GLY A 247 4.64 9.03 11.74
N LEU A 248 5.83 9.61 11.61
CA LEU A 248 6.14 10.92 12.20
C LEU A 248 5.45 12.11 11.52
N ILE A 249 5.23 12.05 10.20
CA ILE A 249 4.52 13.13 9.46
C ILE A 249 3.05 13.19 9.89
N THR A 250 2.42 12.04 10.16
CA THR A 250 1.03 12.00 10.63
C THR A 250 0.86 12.53 12.06
N ASP A 251 1.90 12.48 12.90
CA ASP A 251 1.91 13.01 14.28
C ASP A 251 1.97 14.55 14.35
N HIS A 252 2.52 15.21 13.33
CA HIS A 252 2.83 16.65 13.39
C HIS A 252 1.70 17.61 12.99
N LEU A 253 0.50 17.11 12.66
CA LEU A 253 -0.64 18.00 12.35
C LEU A 253 -1.25 18.67 13.60
N HIS A 254 -0.73 18.37 14.80
CA HIS A 254 -1.33 18.77 16.07
C HIS A 254 -0.58 19.82 16.90
N LYS A 255 0.48 20.45 16.37
CA LYS A 255 1.17 21.53 17.10
C LYS A 255 0.98 22.90 16.41
N PRO A 256 0.12 23.79 16.95
CA PRO A 256 0.11 25.21 16.56
C PRO A 256 1.40 25.95 16.94
#